data_AF-A0A9W4SD96-F1
#
_entry.id   AF-A0A9W4SD96-F1
#
_cell.length_a   1.000
_cell.length_b   1.000
_cell.length_c   1.000
_cell.angle_alpha   90.00
_cell.angle_beta   90.00
_cell.angle_gamma   90.00
#
_symmetry.space_group_name_H-M   'P 1'
#
loop_
_entity.id
_entity.type
_entity.pdbx_description
1 polymer ?
#
loop_
_entity_poly.entity_id
_entity_poly.type
_entity_poly.pdbx_seq_one_letter_code
_entity_poly.pdbx_strand_id
1 'polypeptide(L)'
;MKFALIFAVTLALVATTQSAPMILSKRRFGQEHTPKADGTFKDIKDIAKGTNKEEQAGNLSGAMVRALLAKAPTCDQQNRADEVIDLAYELGGKKEKQLIKVAKIYRQLERNTPKAGQPSALCKKQPRHKELYGLVQAQDPTGKGKTPGKGSDKGKGENYAETHPVGGVKMPKIQKVDGDFVVNGNKFNGDVNAAQNRQCDIQHNLCFNKFNGGDRSFSGADCDKQTNVCKSGPPVFG
;
A
#
# COMPACT_ATOMS: atom_id res chain seq x y z
N MET A 1 31.17 -34.37 82.09
CA MET A 1 30.27 -33.38 81.46
C MET A 1 31.06 -32.62 80.40
N LYS A 2 30.77 -32.81 79.11
CA LYS A 2 31.31 -32.02 78.00
C LYS A 2 30.16 -31.80 77.02
N PHE A 3 29.63 -30.58 76.97
CA PHE A 3 28.60 -30.16 76.02
C PHE A 3 29.27 -29.84 74.67
N ALA A 4 28.88 -30.54 73.61
CA ALA A 4 29.24 -30.18 72.24
C ALA A 4 28.10 -29.35 71.64
N LEU A 5 28.36 -28.07 71.38
CA LEU A 5 27.51 -27.19 70.60
C LEU A 5 27.52 -27.65 69.13
N ILE A 6 26.36 -27.97 68.57
CA ILE A 6 26.18 -28.19 67.14
C ILE A 6 25.66 -26.89 66.52
N PHE A 7 26.52 -26.19 65.77
CA PHE A 7 26.14 -25.05 64.95
C PHE A 7 25.45 -25.56 63.67
N ALA A 8 24.16 -25.31 63.51
CA ALA A 8 23.44 -25.56 62.28
C ALA A 8 23.68 -24.40 61.29
N VAL A 9 24.46 -24.66 60.24
CA VAL A 9 24.63 -23.73 59.11
C VAL A 9 23.48 -23.96 58.13
N THR A 10 22.50 -23.07 58.14
CA THR A 10 21.41 -23.05 57.16
C THR A 10 21.88 -22.34 55.88
N LEU A 11 22.18 -23.14 54.85
CA LEU A 11 22.51 -22.63 53.51
C LEU A 11 21.20 -22.24 52.79
N ALA A 12 20.85 -20.95 52.81
CA ALA A 12 19.72 -20.42 52.06
C ALA A 12 20.07 -20.33 50.56
N LEU A 13 19.57 -21.27 49.77
CA LEU A 13 19.67 -21.25 48.31
C LEU A 13 18.66 -20.23 47.76
N VAL A 14 19.08 -18.99 47.53
CA VAL A 14 18.26 -17.97 46.87
C VAL A 14 18.29 -18.24 45.36
N ALA A 15 17.27 -18.92 44.84
CA ALA A 15 17.04 -19.06 43.41
C ALA A 15 16.58 -17.70 42.85
N THR A 16 17.50 -16.96 42.23
CA THR A 16 17.14 -15.76 41.46
C THR A 16 16.53 -16.19 40.14
N THR A 17 15.21 -16.11 40.01
CA THR A 17 14.54 -16.26 38.73
C THR A 17 14.81 -14.99 37.91
N GLN A 18 15.78 -15.06 37.00
CA GLN A 18 15.94 -14.01 35.98
C GLN A 18 14.79 -14.16 34.96
N SER A 19 13.66 -13.53 35.24
CA SER A 19 12.65 -13.25 34.24
C SER A 19 13.20 -12.15 33.32
N ALA A 20 13.93 -12.55 32.27
CA ALA A 20 14.24 -11.63 31.19
C ALA A 20 12.91 -11.04 30.69
N PRO A 21 12.74 -9.71 30.65
CA PRO A 21 11.52 -9.10 30.17
C PRO A 21 11.30 -9.52 28.71
N MET A 22 10.23 -10.28 28.45
CA MET A 22 9.74 -10.45 27.09
C MET A 22 9.24 -9.10 26.61
N ILE A 23 10.07 -8.38 25.85
CA ILE A 23 9.61 -7.23 25.07
C ILE A 23 8.68 -7.79 24.00
N LEU A 24 7.39 -7.93 24.34
CA LEU A 24 6.32 -8.31 23.44
C LEU A 24 6.11 -7.15 22.47
N SER A 25 6.96 -7.06 21.46
CA SER A 25 6.71 -6.24 20.29
C SER A 25 5.38 -6.71 19.69
N LYS A 26 4.37 -5.84 19.69
CA LYS A 26 3.05 -6.13 19.15
C LYS A 26 3.25 -6.59 17.70
N ARG A 27 2.85 -7.81 17.38
CA ARG A 27 3.04 -8.37 16.03
C ARG A 27 1.88 -7.93 15.13
N ARG A 28 2.13 -7.73 13.82
CA ARG A 28 1.10 -7.35 12.85
C ARG A 28 0.66 -8.56 12.03
N PHE A 29 -0.08 -9.45 12.70
CA PHE A 29 -0.69 -10.65 12.11
C PHE A 29 -2.21 -10.48 11.97
N GLY A 30 -2.85 -11.31 11.16
CA GLY A 30 -4.30 -11.32 10.95
C GLY A 30 -4.80 -10.31 9.91
N GLN A 31 -3.92 -9.65 9.15
CA GLN A 31 -4.33 -8.73 8.09
C GLN A 31 -4.96 -9.46 6.89
N GLU A 32 -4.60 -10.72 6.72
CA GLU A 32 -5.21 -11.66 5.79
C GLU A 32 -6.67 -12.01 6.15
N HIS A 33 -7.13 -11.74 7.37
CA HIS A 33 -8.51 -12.01 7.81
C HIS A 33 -9.25 -10.74 8.28
N THR A 34 -8.93 -9.61 7.67
CA THR A 34 -9.76 -8.41 7.81
C THR A 34 -11.07 -8.59 7.04
N PRO A 35 -12.16 -7.89 7.40
CA PRO A 35 -13.41 -7.96 6.65
C PRO A 35 -13.24 -7.67 5.16
N LYS A 36 -12.34 -6.75 4.81
CA LYS A 36 -11.99 -6.41 3.43
C LYS A 36 -11.25 -7.56 2.73
N ALA A 37 -10.28 -8.20 3.40
CA ALA A 37 -9.54 -9.32 2.84
C ALA A 37 -10.44 -10.54 2.63
N ASP A 38 -11.19 -10.94 3.66
CA ASP A 38 -12.11 -12.08 3.58
C ASP A 38 -13.20 -11.87 2.51
N GLY A 39 -13.74 -10.64 2.42
CA GLY A 39 -14.65 -10.25 1.35
C GLY A 39 -14.03 -10.41 -0.03
N THR A 40 -12.78 -9.94 -0.20
CA THR A 40 -12.04 -10.05 -1.48
C THR A 40 -11.84 -11.51 -1.90
N PHE A 41 -11.54 -12.41 -0.95
CA PHE A 41 -11.36 -13.84 -1.22
C PHE A 41 -12.69 -14.54 -1.53
N LYS A 42 -13.75 -14.13 -0.84
CA LYS A 42 -15.10 -14.61 -1.09
C LYS A 42 -15.61 -14.18 -2.47
N ASP A 43 -15.37 -12.93 -2.86
CA ASP A 43 -15.81 -12.38 -4.15
C ASP A 43 -15.31 -13.20 -5.33
N ILE A 44 -14.03 -13.63 -5.34
CA ILE A 44 -13.50 -14.45 -6.44
C ILE A 44 -14.26 -15.77 -6.58
N LYS A 45 -14.51 -16.44 -5.46
CA LYS A 45 -15.26 -17.69 -5.44
C LYS A 45 -16.70 -17.46 -5.89
N ASP A 46 -17.35 -16.42 -5.38
CA ASP A 46 -18.73 -16.11 -5.69
C ASP A 46 -18.92 -15.68 -7.15
N ILE A 47 -18.00 -14.90 -7.71
CA ILE A 47 -18.05 -14.49 -9.12
C ILE A 47 -17.84 -15.70 -10.06
N ALA A 48 -17.01 -16.66 -9.66
CA ALA A 48 -16.77 -17.87 -10.44
C ALA A 48 -17.91 -18.90 -10.35
N LYS A 49 -18.91 -18.71 -9.48
CA LYS A 49 -20.04 -19.65 -9.36
C LYS A 49 -20.80 -19.84 -10.67
N GLY A 50 -21.21 -21.08 -10.93
CA GLY A 50 -21.89 -21.48 -12.14
C GLY A 50 -21.00 -21.39 -13.39
N THR A 51 -19.67 -21.50 -13.22
CA THR A 51 -18.71 -21.60 -14.33
C THR A 51 -17.88 -22.87 -14.18
N ASN A 52 -17.16 -23.25 -15.22
CA ASN A 52 -16.17 -24.33 -15.17
C ASN A 52 -14.85 -23.93 -14.45
N LYS A 53 -14.83 -22.78 -13.75
CA LYS A 53 -13.63 -22.23 -13.09
C LYS A 53 -13.76 -22.15 -11.57
N GLU A 54 -14.80 -22.75 -10.97
CA GLU A 54 -15.03 -22.72 -9.52
C GLU A 54 -13.85 -23.28 -8.72
N GLU A 55 -13.28 -24.42 -9.15
CA GLU A 55 -12.12 -25.03 -8.49
C GLU A 55 -10.88 -24.12 -8.59
N GLN A 56 -10.60 -23.59 -9.79
CA GLN A 56 -9.50 -22.65 -10.02
C GLN A 56 -9.64 -21.40 -9.14
N ALA A 57 -10.85 -20.85 -9.04
CA ALA A 57 -11.16 -19.71 -8.18
C ALA A 57 -11.00 -20.03 -6.69
N GLY A 58 -11.41 -21.22 -6.25
CA GLY A 58 -11.22 -21.70 -4.88
C GLY A 58 -9.75 -21.86 -4.51
N ASN A 59 -8.96 -22.48 -5.39
CA ASN A 59 -7.52 -22.65 -5.20
C ASN A 59 -6.78 -21.31 -5.19
N LEU A 60 -7.14 -20.39 -6.10
CA LEU A 60 -6.59 -19.04 -6.17
C LEU A 60 -6.93 -18.24 -4.90
N SER A 61 -8.18 -18.33 -4.41
CA SER A 61 -8.60 -17.73 -3.15
C SER A 61 -7.72 -18.17 -1.97
N GLY A 62 -7.44 -19.47 -1.84
CA GLY A 62 -6.52 -19.97 -0.81
C GLY A 62 -5.07 -19.50 -1.00
N ALA A 63 -4.59 -19.41 -2.24
CA ALA A 63 -3.25 -18.90 -2.55
C ALA A 63 -3.12 -17.41 -2.21
N MET A 64 -4.17 -16.63 -2.41
CA MET A 64 -4.20 -15.21 -2.06
C MET A 64 -4.08 -14.97 -0.55
N VAL A 65 -4.74 -15.78 0.28
CA VAL A 65 -4.59 -15.73 1.75
C VAL A 65 -3.11 -15.96 2.11
N ARG A 66 -2.52 -17.03 1.57
CA ARG A 66 -1.12 -17.40 1.85
C ARG A 66 -0.14 -16.31 1.44
N ALA A 67 -0.40 -15.60 0.34
CA ALA A 67 0.46 -14.53 -0.16
C ALA A 67 0.45 -13.26 0.73
N LEU A 68 -0.55 -13.08 1.60
CA LEU A 68 -0.58 -11.99 2.58
C LEU A 68 0.19 -12.31 3.87
N LEU A 69 0.65 -13.56 4.05
CA LEU A 69 1.44 -13.95 5.22
C LEU A 69 2.82 -13.29 5.22
N ALA A 70 3.35 -13.06 6.44
CA ALA A 70 4.63 -12.35 6.63
C ALA A 70 5.83 -13.07 6.02
N LYS A 71 5.77 -14.41 5.90
CA LYS A 71 6.81 -15.23 5.28
C LYS A 71 6.64 -15.44 3.78
N ALA A 72 5.53 -14.97 3.20
CA ALA A 72 5.31 -15.18 1.77
C ALA A 72 6.35 -14.39 0.95
N PRO A 73 6.80 -14.92 -0.20
CA PRO A 73 7.68 -14.21 -1.11
C PRO A 73 7.20 -12.79 -1.43
N THR A 74 8.14 -11.86 -1.62
CA THR A 74 7.86 -10.42 -1.75
C THR A 74 6.84 -10.08 -2.85
N CYS A 75 6.85 -10.81 -3.96
CA CYS A 75 6.00 -10.55 -5.11
C CYS A 75 4.73 -11.39 -5.18
N ASP A 76 4.47 -12.28 -4.22
CA ASP A 76 3.38 -13.24 -4.35
C ASP A 76 2.01 -12.59 -4.40
N GLN A 77 1.77 -11.54 -3.61
CA GLN A 77 0.50 -10.79 -3.68
C GLN A 77 0.28 -10.17 -5.06
N GLN A 78 1.33 -9.70 -5.73
CA GLN A 78 1.19 -9.18 -7.08
C GLN A 78 0.93 -10.30 -8.09
N ASN A 79 1.67 -11.41 -7.98
CA ASN A 79 1.48 -12.56 -8.86
C ASN A 79 0.06 -13.11 -8.74
N ARG A 80 -0.50 -13.22 -7.53
CA ARG A 80 -1.90 -13.64 -7.36
C ARG A 80 -2.90 -12.61 -7.86
N ALA A 81 -2.63 -11.31 -7.73
CA ALA A 81 -3.46 -10.28 -8.36
C ALA A 81 -3.45 -10.41 -9.90
N ASP A 82 -2.29 -10.70 -10.51
CA ASP A 82 -2.18 -10.95 -11.94
C ASP A 82 -2.98 -12.20 -12.35
N GLU A 83 -2.92 -13.29 -11.56
CA GLU A 83 -3.69 -14.52 -11.82
C GLU A 83 -5.21 -14.31 -11.70
N VAL A 84 -5.66 -13.39 -10.83
CA VAL A 84 -7.08 -13.01 -10.78
C VAL A 84 -7.51 -12.32 -12.08
N ILE A 85 -6.62 -11.55 -12.72
CA ILE A 85 -6.91 -10.91 -14.02
C ILE A 85 -6.84 -11.92 -15.17
N ASP A 86 -5.93 -12.90 -15.12
CA ASP A 86 -5.97 -14.01 -16.07
C ASP A 86 -7.33 -14.73 -16.03
N LEU A 87 -7.79 -15.08 -14.83
CA LEU A 87 -9.12 -15.68 -14.63
C LEU A 87 -10.25 -14.74 -15.10
N ALA A 88 -10.08 -13.43 -14.90
CA ALA A 88 -11.03 -12.43 -15.38
C ALA A 88 -11.20 -12.52 -16.90
N TYR A 89 -10.09 -12.52 -17.65
CA TYR A 89 -10.10 -12.60 -19.11
C TYR A 89 -10.62 -13.96 -19.61
N GLU A 90 -10.32 -15.06 -18.91
CA GLU A 90 -10.87 -16.37 -19.25
C GLU A 90 -12.41 -16.42 -19.13
N LEU A 91 -12.99 -15.74 -18.13
CA LEU A 91 -14.43 -15.72 -17.91
C LEU A 91 -15.17 -14.68 -18.77
N GLY A 92 -14.50 -13.57 -19.10
CA GLY A 92 -15.03 -12.52 -19.96
C GLY A 92 -16.23 -11.76 -19.41
N GLY A 93 -16.70 -10.79 -20.20
CA GLY A 93 -17.99 -10.12 -20.02
C GLY A 93 -18.14 -9.38 -18.68
N LYS A 94 -19.25 -9.63 -17.97
CA LYS A 94 -19.52 -8.97 -16.67
C LYS A 94 -18.58 -9.47 -15.57
N LYS A 95 -18.25 -10.77 -15.56
CA LYS A 95 -17.40 -11.41 -14.55
C LYS A 95 -15.96 -10.91 -14.65
N GLU A 96 -15.46 -10.68 -15.86
CA GLU A 96 -14.16 -10.06 -16.09
C GLU A 96 -14.01 -8.72 -15.36
N LYS A 97 -14.96 -7.79 -15.59
CA LYS A 97 -14.94 -6.46 -14.96
C LYS A 97 -14.97 -6.55 -13.44
N GLN A 98 -15.74 -7.50 -12.90
CA GLN A 98 -15.83 -7.75 -11.46
C GLN A 98 -14.50 -8.29 -10.90
N LEU A 99 -13.88 -9.26 -11.57
CA LEU A 99 -12.62 -9.85 -11.14
C LEU A 99 -11.43 -8.88 -11.27
N ILE A 100 -11.40 -8.04 -12.30
CA ILE A 100 -10.40 -6.96 -12.40
C ILE A 100 -10.51 -6.01 -11.20
N LYS A 101 -11.74 -5.66 -10.78
CA LYS A 101 -11.95 -4.85 -9.57
C LYS A 101 -11.42 -5.57 -8.33
N VAL A 102 -11.68 -6.87 -8.20
CA VAL A 102 -11.18 -7.69 -7.10
C VAL A 102 -9.64 -7.74 -7.09
N ALA A 103 -8.99 -7.93 -8.23
CA ALA A 103 -7.53 -7.93 -8.36
C ALA A 103 -6.91 -6.61 -7.87
N LYS A 104 -7.51 -5.47 -8.25
CA LYS A 104 -7.05 -4.14 -7.80
C LYS A 104 -7.22 -3.95 -6.30
N ILE A 105 -8.33 -4.43 -5.73
CA ILE A 105 -8.56 -4.39 -4.27
C ILE A 105 -7.53 -5.27 -3.56
N TYR A 106 -7.36 -6.50 -4.03
CA TYR A 106 -6.43 -7.47 -3.46
C TYR A 106 -4.99 -6.96 -3.48
N ARG A 107 -4.54 -6.36 -4.60
CA ARG A 107 -3.18 -5.83 -4.75
C ARG A 107 -2.84 -4.78 -3.70
N GLN A 108 -3.85 -4.09 -3.16
CA GLN A 108 -3.75 -3.01 -2.19
C GLN A 108 -4.05 -3.43 -0.74
N LEU A 109 -4.36 -4.71 -0.48
CA LEU A 109 -4.50 -5.20 0.90
C LEU A 109 -3.16 -5.14 1.63
N GLU A 110 -3.23 -5.00 2.96
CA GLU A 110 -2.05 -5.04 3.82
C GLU A 110 -1.49 -6.47 3.88
N ARG A 111 -0.16 -6.59 3.86
CA ARG A 111 0.55 -7.85 4.17
C ARG A 111 0.95 -7.86 5.63
N ASN A 112 0.87 -9.03 6.26
CA ASN A 112 1.40 -9.24 7.60
C ASN A 112 2.90 -8.94 7.65
N THR A 113 3.36 -8.38 8.77
CA THR A 113 4.78 -8.16 9.04
C THR A 113 5.14 -8.67 10.44
N PRO A 114 6.39 -9.09 10.67
CA PRO A 114 6.81 -9.61 11.97
C PRO A 114 6.60 -8.65 13.15
N LYS A 115 6.63 -7.33 12.90
CA LYS A 115 6.54 -6.29 13.93
C LYS A 115 5.53 -5.21 13.52
N ALA A 116 4.71 -4.76 14.46
CA ALA A 116 3.85 -3.59 14.25
C ALA A 116 4.68 -2.36 13.85
N GLY A 117 4.18 -1.64 12.87
CA GLY A 117 4.82 -0.50 12.24
C GLY A 117 5.97 -0.83 11.30
N GLN A 118 6.27 -2.11 11.09
CA GLN A 118 7.25 -2.53 10.09
C GLN A 118 6.65 -2.44 8.69
N PRO A 119 7.32 -1.73 7.75
CA PRO A 119 6.95 -1.77 6.34
C PRO A 119 7.06 -3.19 5.75
N SER A 120 6.05 -3.63 5.00
CA SER A 120 6.11 -4.84 4.19
C SER A 120 6.97 -4.64 2.94
N ALA A 121 7.76 -5.64 2.55
CA ALA A 121 8.61 -5.53 1.38
C ALA A 121 7.78 -5.32 0.09
N LEU A 122 8.10 -4.27 -0.68
CA LEU A 122 7.45 -4.00 -1.96
C LEU A 122 8.01 -4.90 -3.07
N CYS A 123 7.12 -5.39 -3.94
CA CYS A 123 7.53 -6.11 -5.14
C CYS A 123 8.18 -5.14 -6.14
N LYS A 124 9.39 -5.47 -6.60
CA LYS A 124 10.12 -4.69 -7.61
C LYS A 124 9.81 -5.13 -9.05
N LYS A 125 9.18 -6.29 -9.22
CA LYS A 125 8.76 -6.82 -10.51
C LYS A 125 7.55 -6.02 -11.00
N GLN A 126 7.50 -5.71 -12.29
CA GLN A 126 6.31 -5.11 -12.90
C GLN A 126 5.15 -6.13 -12.97
N PRO A 127 3.89 -5.73 -12.75
CA PRO A 127 2.74 -6.60 -12.99
C PRO A 127 2.67 -7.04 -14.45
N ARG A 128 2.12 -8.23 -14.70
CA ARG A 128 1.85 -8.68 -16.08
C ARG A 128 0.72 -7.89 -16.73
N HIS A 129 -0.26 -7.46 -15.92
CA HIS A 129 -1.45 -6.77 -16.38
C HIS A 129 -1.42 -5.28 -16.09
N LYS A 130 -1.74 -4.46 -17.10
CA LYS A 130 -1.72 -3.00 -17.03
C LYS A 130 -2.69 -2.42 -16.00
N GLU A 131 -3.75 -3.16 -15.69
CA GLU A 131 -4.74 -2.82 -14.68
C GLU A 131 -4.14 -2.70 -13.28
N LEU A 132 -2.99 -3.33 -13.03
CA LEU A 132 -2.29 -3.29 -11.76
C LEU A 132 -1.13 -2.28 -11.73
N TYR A 133 -0.89 -1.55 -12.83
CA TYR A 133 0.21 -0.58 -12.88
C TYR A 133 0.02 0.51 -11.83
N GLY A 134 1.10 0.81 -11.12
CA GLY A 134 1.11 1.78 -10.01
C GLY A 134 0.45 1.29 -8.72
N LEU A 135 -0.17 0.10 -8.70
CA LEU A 135 -0.77 -0.45 -7.48
C LEU A 135 0.26 -1.22 -6.66
N VAL A 136 0.37 -0.83 -5.40
CA VAL A 136 1.20 -1.49 -4.39
C VAL A 136 0.35 -1.86 -3.18
N GLN A 137 0.86 -2.78 -2.37
CA GLN A 137 0.17 -3.15 -1.16
C GLN A 137 0.15 -2.00 -0.15
N ALA A 138 -0.96 -1.87 0.57
CA ALA A 138 -0.97 -1.07 1.78
C ALA A 138 0.07 -1.63 2.77
N GLN A 139 0.56 -0.79 3.66
CA GLN A 139 1.35 -1.29 4.78
C GLN A 139 0.97 -0.65 6.09
N ASP A 140 1.60 -1.15 7.15
CA ASP A 140 1.10 -1.07 8.50
C ASP A 140 0.85 0.40 8.92
N PRO A 141 -0.41 0.76 9.23
CA PRO A 141 -0.77 2.12 9.62
C PRO A 141 -0.15 2.55 10.97
N THR A 142 0.41 1.62 11.74
CA THR A 142 0.99 1.89 13.07
C THR A 142 2.48 2.28 13.03
N GLY A 143 3.10 2.37 11.85
CA GLY A 143 4.50 2.78 11.70
C GLY A 143 4.74 4.25 12.04
N LYS A 144 5.79 4.54 12.83
CA LYS A 144 6.21 5.91 13.21
C LYS A 144 6.87 6.72 12.06
N GLY A 145 6.79 6.25 10.83
CA GLY A 145 7.33 6.91 9.65
C GLY A 145 6.76 6.30 8.37
N LYS A 146 6.02 7.12 7.63
CA LYS A 146 5.30 6.85 6.37
C LYS A 146 4.20 5.80 6.47
N THR A 147 2.97 6.31 6.57
CA THR A 147 1.81 5.68 5.95
C THR A 147 2.19 5.15 4.58
N PRO A 148 1.97 3.87 4.33
CA PRO A 148 2.09 3.33 3.00
C PRO A 148 0.74 3.41 2.32
N GLY A 149 0.37 4.66 2.17
CA GLY A 149 -0.54 5.17 1.17
C GLY A 149 0.11 6.39 0.52
N LYS A 150 1.43 6.46 0.42
CA LYS A 150 2.14 7.40 -0.45
C LYS A 150 3.50 6.80 -0.78
N GLY A 151 3.71 6.47 -2.05
CA GLY A 151 5.03 6.11 -2.55
C GLY A 151 6.05 7.16 -2.11
N SER A 152 7.19 6.71 -1.63
CA SER A 152 8.40 7.52 -1.72
C SER A 152 9.57 6.58 -1.52
N ASP A 153 9.90 5.92 -2.62
CA ASP A 153 11.30 5.88 -3.00
C ASP A 153 11.47 6.81 -4.20
N LYS A 154 12.44 7.72 -4.08
CA LYS A 154 13.41 8.13 -5.10
C LYS A 154 13.74 9.62 -5.05
N GLY A 155 14.96 9.91 -4.63
CA GLY A 155 15.79 10.70 -5.52
C GLY A 155 15.82 10.02 -6.88
N LYS A 156 15.39 10.74 -7.92
CA LYS A 156 15.27 10.34 -9.34
C LYS A 156 14.13 9.35 -9.69
N GLY A 157 12.91 9.65 -9.26
CA GLY A 157 11.69 9.11 -9.85
C GLY A 157 10.82 10.28 -10.30
N GLU A 158 10.28 10.24 -11.51
CA GLU A 158 9.42 11.30 -12.02
C GLU A 158 8.06 11.29 -11.30
N ASN A 159 7.41 12.45 -11.18
CA ASN A 159 6.05 12.50 -10.65
C ASN A 159 5.09 11.86 -11.67
N TYR A 160 4.41 10.77 -11.29
CA TYR A 160 3.54 10.03 -12.21
C TYR A 160 2.40 10.89 -12.77
N ALA A 161 1.88 11.84 -11.99
CA ALA A 161 0.85 12.77 -12.47
C ALA A 161 1.39 13.78 -13.50
N GLU A 162 2.71 14.02 -13.53
CA GLU A 162 3.37 14.86 -14.54
C GLU A 162 3.60 14.09 -15.84
N THR A 163 4.04 12.83 -15.75
CA THR A 163 4.33 12.01 -16.94
C THR A 163 3.07 11.39 -17.54
N HIS A 164 2.03 11.17 -16.74
CA HIS A 164 0.76 10.57 -17.15
C HIS A 164 -0.43 11.46 -16.73
N PRO A 165 -0.57 12.64 -17.32
CA PRO A 165 -1.61 13.56 -16.92
C PRO A 165 -3.01 13.11 -17.38
N VAL A 166 -3.97 13.03 -16.46
CA VAL A 166 -5.39 12.84 -16.79
C VAL A 166 -5.85 13.99 -17.69
N GLY A 167 -6.49 13.63 -18.80
CA GLY A 167 -6.93 14.61 -19.80
C GLY A 167 -5.79 15.39 -20.45
N GLY A 168 -4.52 14.96 -20.34
CA GLY A 168 -3.38 15.71 -20.86
C GLY A 168 -3.02 16.97 -20.05
N VAL A 169 -3.65 17.19 -18.89
CA VAL A 169 -3.46 18.39 -18.08
C VAL A 169 -2.16 18.33 -17.29
N LYS A 170 -1.18 19.12 -17.70
CA LYS A 170 0.13 19.25 -17.06
C LYS A 170 0.07 20.07 -15.78
N MET A 171 0.91 19.73 -14.80
CA MET A 171 1.02 20.53 -13.58
C MET A 171 1.96 21.72 -13.79
N PRO A 172 1.73 22.86 -13.12
CA PRO A 172 2.70 23.94 -13.11
C PRO A 172 3.96 23.51 -12.36
N LYS A 173 5.13 23.86 -12.88
CA LYS A 173 6.41 23.52 -12.24
C LYS A 173 6.72 24.46 -11.07
N ILE A 174 7.44 23.94 -10.07
CA ILE A 174 7.97 24.74 -8.97
C ILE A 174 9.25 25.43 -9.43
N GLN A 175 9.29 26.75 -9.33
CA GLN A 175 10.48 27.55 -9.61
C GLN A 175 11.21 27.87 -8.30
N LYS A 176 12.54 27.95 -8.35
CA LYS A 176 13.34 28.49 -7.25
C LYS A 176 13.68 29.95 -7.57
N VAL A 177 13.18 30.88 -6.78
CA VAL A 177 13.39 32.33 -6.97
C VAL A 177 13.82 32.92 -5.65
N ASP A 178 14.99 33.54 -5.60
CA ASP A 178 15.54 34.20 -4.39
C ASP A 178 15.53 33.33 -3.12
N GLY A 179 15.79 32.03 -3.29
CA GLY A 179 15.78 31.07 -2.18
C GLY A 179 14.40 30.56 -1.78
N ASP A 180 13.34 31.02 -2.43
CA ASP A 180 11.95 30.59 -2.22
C ASP A 180 11.45 29.65 -3.33
N PHE A 181 10.37 28.93 -3.05
CA PHE A 181 9.62 28.13 -4.00
C PHE A 181 8.42 28.92 -4.52
N VAL A 182 8.31 29.04 -5.84
CA VAL A 182 7.24 29.76 -6.51
C VAL A 182 6.44 28.82 -7.41
N VAL A 183 5.11 28.80 -7.25
CA VAL A 183 4.20 28.04 -8.10
C VAL A 183 3.10 28.93 -8.61
N ASN A 184 3.09 29.17 -9.93
CA ASN A 184 2.12 30.03 -10.59
C ASN A 184 1.99 31.40 -9.90
N GLY A 185 3.12 32.04 -9.61
CA GLY A 185 3.22 33.34 -8.91
C GLY A 185 3.07 33.31 -7.38
N ASN A 186 2.66 32.17 -6.79
CA ASN A 186 2.52 32.06 -5.33
C ASN A 186 3.86 31.67 -4.69
N LYS A 187 4.31 32.44 -3.70
CA LYS A 187 5.51 32.20 -2.89
C LYS A 187 5.19 31.33 -1.68
N PHE A 188 6.12 30.47 -1.28
CA PHE A 188 5.92 29.50 -0.20
C PHE A 188 6.94 29.60 0.95
N ASN A 189 7.69 30.70 1.03
CA ASN A 189 8.67 30.99 2.09
C ASN A 189 9.63 29.82 2.39
N GLY A 190 10.09 29.12 1.36
CA GLY A 190 10.99 27.96 1.49
C GLY A 190 10.29 26.65 1.84
N ASP A 191 8.95 26.59 1.90
CA ASP A 191 8.20 25.35 2.08
C ASP A 191 7.91 24.65 0.74
N VAL A 192 8.76 23.69 0.42
CA VAL A 192 8.63 22.85 -0.79
C VAL A 192 7.37 21.98 -0.78
N ASN A 193 6.87 21.56 0.39
CA ASN A 193 5.68 20.72 0.49
C ASN A 193 4.42 21.53 0.23
N ALA A 194 4.38 22.77 0.73
CA ALA A 194 3.31 23.71 0.42
C ALA A 194 3.29 24.08 -1.07
N ALA A 195 4.47 24.33 -1.65
CA ALA A 195 4.61 24.53 -3.09
C ALA A 195 4.12 23.31 -3.90
N GLN A 196 4.50 22.09 -3.50
CA GLN A 196 4.03 20.87 -4.15
C GLN A 196 2.50 20.70 -4.04
N ASN A 197 1.91 20.96 -2.88
CA ASN A 197 0.46 20.91 -2.72
C ASN A 197 -0.22 21.87 -3.70
N ARG A 198 0.30 23.11 -3.83
CA ARG A 198 -0.21 24.07 -4.80
C ARG A 198 -0.06 23.58 -6.25
N GLN A 199 1.09 23.00 -6.60
CA GLN A 199 1.32 22.41 -7.92
C GLN A 199 0.25 21.36 -8.26
N CYS A 200 -0.06 20.46 -7.33
CA CYS A 200 -1.06 19.42 -7.52
C CYS A 200 -2.50 19.94 -7.54
N ASP A 201 -2.81 20.93 -6.69
CA ASP A 201 -4.15 21.52 -6.64
C ASP A 201 -4.46 22.33 -7.90
N ILE A 202 -3.45 22.98 -8.50
CA ILE A 202 -3.64 23.65 -9.79
C ILE A 202 -3.90 22.62 -10.90
N GLN A 203 -3.15 21.51 -10.94
CA GLN A 203 -3.39 20.44 -11.91
C GLN A 203 -4.81 19.86 -11.78
N HIS A 204 -5.26 19.63 -10.55
CA HIS A 204 -6.60 19.15 -10.25
C HIS A 204 -7.69 20.07 -10.81
N ASN A 205 -7.58 21.37 -10.53
CA ASN A 205 -8.56 22.35 -10.98
C ASN A 205 -8.58 22.44 -12.51
N LEU A 206 -7.42 22.39 -13.16
CA LEU A 206 -7.33 22.36 -14.62
C LEU A 206 -7.93 21.08 -15.22
N CYS A 207 -7.75 19.92 -14.57
CA CYS A 207 -8.38 18.66 -14.96
C CYS A 207 -9.91 18.77 -14.89
N PHE A 208 -10.43 19.32 -13.78
CA PHE A 208 -11.86 19.56 -13.62
C PHE A 208 -12.41 20.58 -14.61
N ASN A 209 -11.66 21.65 -14.93
CA ASN A 209 -12.07 22.61 -15.96
C ASN A 209 -12.22 21.93 -17.32
N LYS A 210 -11.32 21.01 -17.66
CA LYS A 210 -11.39 20.27 -18.93
C LYS A 210 -12.57 19.28 -18.96
N PHE A 211 -12.83 18.58 -17.85
CA PHE A 211 -14.02 17.75 -17.69
C PHE A 211 -15.32 18.57 -17.80
N ASN A 212 -15.41 19.69 -17.07
CA ASN A 212 -16.57 20.58 -17.11
C ASN A 212 -16.73 21.26 -18.48
N GLY A 213 -15.63 21.46 -19.21
CA GLY A 213 -15.60 21.95 -20.58
C GLY A 213 -16.07 20.96 -21.65
N GLY A 214 -16.47 19.74 -21.25
CA GLY A 214 -17.09 18.76 -22.14
C GLY A 214 -16.19 17.58 -22.55
N ASP A 215 -14.94 17.53 -22.08
CA ASP A 215 -14.12 16.34 -22.29
C ASP A 215 -14.70 15.17 -21.47
N ARG A 216 -14.90 14.03 -22.14
CA ARG A 216 -15.48 12.80 -21.57
C ARG A 216 -14.51 11.62 -21.67
N SER A 217 -13.26 11.84 -22.08
CA SER A 217 -12.26 10.77 -22.13
C SER A 217 -11.78 10.34 -20.73
N PHE A 218 -12.23 11.02 -19.68
CA PHE A 218 -11.99 10.74 -18.27
C PHE A 218 -13.18 11.23 -17.42
N SER A 219 -13.23 10.84 -16.16
CA SER A 219 -14.24 11.29 -15.19
C SER A 219 -13.68 12.30 -14.20
N GLY A 220 -14.55 13.11 -13.57
CA GLY A 220 -14.12 13.99 -12.46
C GLY A 220 -13.43 13.23 -11.32
N ALA A 221 -13.87 11.99 -11.03
CA ALA A 221 -13.23 11.14 -10.05
C ALA A 221 -11.78 10.74 -10.42
N ASP A 222 -11.39 10.81 -11.70
CA ASP A 222 -10.01 10.57 -12.11
C ASP A 222 -9.12 11.79 -11.82
N CYS A 223 -9.66 13.01 -11.85
CA CYS A 223 -8.99 14.21 -11.39
C CYS A 223 -8.74 14.16 -9.86
N ASP A 224 -9.69 13.66 -9.07
CA ASP A 224 -9.51 13.43 -7.62
C ASP A 224 -8.38 12.44 -7.33
N LYS A 225 -8.37 11.31 -8.05
CA LYS A 225 -7.32 10.29 -7.91
C LYS A 225 -5.96 10.84 -8.32
N GLN A 226 -5.91 11.60 -9.43
CA GLN A 226 -4.66 12.19 -9.91
C GLN A 226 -4.05 13.14 -8.88
N THR A 227 -4.85 13.94 -8.16
CA THR A 227 -4.33 14.83 -7.12
C THR A 227 -3.63 14.07 -6.01
N ASN A 228 -4.22 12.95 -5.58
CA ASN A 228 -3.62 12.09 -4.58
C ASN A 228 -2.30 11.48 -5.08
N VAL A 229 -2.27 11.06 -6.35
CA VAL A 229 -1.05 10.59 -7.01
C VAL A 229 0.01 11.69 -7.08
N CYS A 230 -0.35 12.90 -7.52
CA CYS A 230 0.55 14.05 -7.59
C CYS A 230 1.15 14.40 -6.23
N LYS A 231 0.32 14.49 -5.18
CA LYS A 231 0.76 14.79 -3.81
C LYS A 231 1.55 13.65 -3.18
N SER A 232 1.50 12.45 -3.76
CA SER A 232 2.29 11.30 -3.35
C SER A 232 3.62 11.17 -4.08
N GLY A 233 3.78 11.81 -5.23
CA GLY A 233 5.03 11.86 -5.98
C GLY A 233 6.02 12.88 -5.41
N PRO A 234 7.23 12.99 -6.00
CA PRO A 234 8.14 14.08 -5.68
C PRO A 234 7.66 15.42 -6.29
N PRO A 235 8.07 16.57 -5.72
CA PRO A 235 7.83 17.88 -6.33
C PRO A 235 8.47 17.96 -7.72
N VAL A 236 7.78 18.57 -8.67
CA VAL A 236 8.31 18.77 -10.03
C VAL A 236 8.84 20.18 -10.18
N PHE A 237 10.16 20.30 -10.37
CA PHE A 237 10.84 21.57 -10.59
C PHE A 237 10.91 21.94 -12.07
N GLY A 238 10.98 23.24 -12.35
CA GLY A 238 11.09 23.82 -13.68
C GLY A 238 12.34 24.62 -13.89
#